data_AF-A0A7X5DVC9-F1
#
_entry.id   AF-A0A7X5DVC9-F1
#
_cell.length_a   1.000
_cell.length_b   1.000
_cell.length_c   1.000
_cell.angle_alpha   90.00
_cell.angle_beta   90.00
_cell.angle_gamma   90.00
#
_symmetry.space_group_name_H-M   'P 1'
#
loop_
_entity.id
_entity.type
_entity.pdbx_description
1 polymer ?
#
loop_
_entity_poly.entity_id
_entity_poly.type
_entity_poly.pdbx_seq_one_letter_code
_entity_poly.pdbx_strand_id
1 'polypeptide(L)'
;MAMTTCPNCGEQISDKAKKCVHCGAILVPEEKKNCPDCGAELEEGMETCPKCGCPIENIIETEKIPQQVEVTGVKITKKSKKIIAIAAIAVIVAAIIAAIGVQTHKKNVAAKAAAEAQKQSEEYGTNLNMAAYSMLSGASDAETCGNLIKQVWYNAIYEKSDSKTDKYTKPKGYYVSDFNDALQNLFSDNSFSS
;
A
#
# COMPACT_ATOMS: atom_id res chain seq x y z
N MET A 1 -26.20 50.69 -17.50
CA MET A 1 -26.04 50.57 -16.03
C MET A 1 -26.57 49.20 -15.67
N ALA A 2 -25.70 48.27 -15.26
CA ALA A 2 -26.14 46.92 -14.95
C ALA A 2 -26.68 46.89 -13.52
N MET A 3 -27.87 46.32 -13.32
CA MET A 3 -28.36 46.03 -11.98
C MET A 3 -27.94 44.61 -11.60
N THR A 4 -27.43 44.44 -10.39
CA THR A 4 -27.06 43.16 -9.81
C THR A 4 -27.94 42.90 -8.59
N THR A 5 -28.17 41.63 -8.29
CA THR A 5 -29.00 41.24 -7.13
C THR A 5 -28.14 41.25 -5.87
N CYS A 6 -28.62 41.89 -4.80
CA CYS A 6 -27.94 41.84 -3.52
C CYS A 6 -27.93 40.39 -3.00
N PRO A 7 -26.74 39.80 -2.73
CA PRO A 7 -26.64 38.41 -2.29
C PRO A 7 -27.24 38.16 -0.90
N ASN A 8 -27.53 39.21 -0.11
CA ASN A 8 -28.08 39.05 1.23
C ASN A 8 -29.61 39.16 1.28
N CYS A 9 -30.20 40.17 0.62
CA CYS A 9 -31.65 40.39 0.68
C CYS A 9 -32.41 40.05 -0.61
N GLY A 10 -31.71 39.75 -1.72
CA GLY A 10 -32.34 39.39 -2.98
C GLY A 10 -32.90 40.55 -3.81
N GLU A 11 -32.76 41.79 -3.34
CA GLU A 11 -33.27 42.98 -4.04
C GLU A 11 -32.27 43.49 -5.10
N GLN A 12 -32.78 44.14 -6.15
CA GLN A 12 -31.92 44.69 -7.22
C GLN A 12 -31.22 45.98 -6.78
N ILE A 13 -29.91 46.05 -7.03
CA ILE A 13 -29.04 47.17 -6.69
C ILE A 13 -28.12 47.51 -7.88
N SER A 14 -27.47 48.67 -7.86
CA SER A 14 -26.45 49.00 -8.87
C SER A 14 -25.19 48.15 -8.64
N ASP A 15 -24.61 47.69 -9.76
CA ASP A 15 -23.30 47.04 -9.85
C ASP A 15 -22.14 47.82 -9.19
N LYS A 16 -22.28 49.12 -8.94
CA LYS A 16 -21.26 49.97 -8.27
C LYS A 16 -21.57 50.28 -6.80
N ALA A 17 -22.66 49.75 -6.24
CA ALA A 17 -23.06 50.08 -4.88
C ALA A 17 -22.16 49.36 -3.85
N LYS A 18 -21.34 50.13 -3.11
CA LYS A 18 -20.50 49.62 -2.02
C LYS A 18 -21.31 49.04 -0.85
N LYS A 19 -22.54 49.53 -0.67
CA LYS A 19 -23.50 49.09 0.36
C LYS A 19 -24.90 48.99 -0.22
N CYS A 20 -25.64 47.94 0.13
CA CYS A 20 -27.02 47.76 -0.28
C CYS A 20 -27.92 48.81 0.39
N VAL A 21 -28.72 49.52 -0.41
CA VAL A 21 -29.67 50.52 0.10
C VAL A 21 -30.88 49.92 0.83
N HIS A 22 -31.20 48.65 0.57
CA HIS A 22 -32.38 47.99 1.14
C HIS A 22 -32.10 47.27 2.46
N CYS A 23 -30.99 46.53 2.56
CA CYS A 23 -30.65 45.77 3.78
C CYS A 23 -29.41 46.28 4.51
N GLY A 24 -28.69 47.27 3.97
CA GLY A 24 -27.49 47.82 4.58
C GLY A 24 -26.25 46.91 4.53
N ALA A 25 -26.29 45.78 3.84
CA ALA A 25 -25.12 44.90 3.69
C ALA A 25 -24.01 45.60 2.88
N ILE A 26 -22.78 45.57 3.40
CA ILE A 26 -21.58 46.07 2.70
C ILE A 26 -21.15 45.02 1.68
N LEU A 27 -21.15 45.38 0.40
CA LEU A 27 -20.94 44.46 -0.72
C LEU A 27 -19.51 44.52 -1.25
N VAL A 28 -18.83 45.64 -1.00
CA VAL A 28 -17.40 45.82 -1.27
C VAL A 28 -16.74 46.16 0.06
N PRO A 29 -15.99 45.22 0.67
CA PRO A 29 -15.19 45.51 1.85
C PRO A 29 -14.22 46.64 1.54
N GLU A 30 -14.15 47.65 2.40
CA GLU A 30 -13.13 48.70 2.27
C GLU A 30 -11.75 48.07 2.44
N GLU A 31 -10.84 48.38 1.50
CA GLU A 31 -9.47 47.86 1.49
C GLU A 31 -8.70 48.44 2.69
N LYS A 32 -8.78 47.75 3.83
CA LYS A 32 -7.99 48.10 5.01
C LYS A 32 -6.50 47.97 4.66
N LYS A 33 -5.74 49.03 4.89
CA LYS A 33 -4.29 49.05 4.66
C LYS A 33 -3.57 48.41 5.85
N ASN A 34 -2.61 47.55 5.58
CA ASN A 34 -1.72 47.00 6.61
C ASN A 34 -0.40 47.77 6.60
N CYS A 35 0.20 47.94 7.78
CA CYS A 35 1.53 48.54 7.88
C CYS A 35 2.55 47.67 7.11
N PRO A 36 3.33 48.24 6.17
CA PRO A 36 4.27 47.47 5.36
C PRO A 36 5.42 46.88 6.18
N ASP A 37 5.70 47.42 7.37
CA ASP A 37 6.83 47.00 8.20
C ASP A 37 6.42 45.96 9.26
N CYS A 38 5.30 46.20 9.97
CA CYS A 38 4.87 45.33 11.08
C CYS A 38 3.59 44.52 10.82
N GLY A 39 2.93 44.71 9.69
CA GLY A 39 1.71 43.99 9.30
C GLY A 39 0.46 44.34 10.11
N ALA A 40 0.53 45.26 11.07
CA ALA A 40 -0.62 45.69 11.86
C ALA A 40 -1.67 46.38 10.96
N GLU A 41 -2.96 46.09 11.21
CA GLU A 41 -4.07 46.75 10.52
C GLU A 41 -4.09 48.24 10.86
N LEU A 42 -4.18 49.09 9.84
CA LEU A 42 -4.22 50.54 9.98
C LEU A 42 -5.62 51.03 9.62
N GLU A 43 -6.17 51.91 10.45
CA GLU A 43 -7.40 52.64 10.14
C GLU A 43 -7.09 53.85 9.24
N GLU A 44 -8.04 54.20 8.36
CA GLU A 44 -7.86 55.28 7.39
C GLU A 44 -7.58 56.63 8.07
N GLY A 45 -6.52 57.31 7.65
CA GLY A 45 -6.18 58.67 8.11
C GLY A 45 -5.10 58.78 9.20
N MET A 46 -4.46 57.67 9.61
CA MET A 46 -3.37 57.73 10.58
C MET A 46 -2.00 57.97 9.92
N GLU A 47 -1.31 59.03 10.31
CA GLU A 47 0.00 59.43 9.76
C GLU A 47 1.17 58.61 10.33
N THR A 48 0.94 57.84 11.40
CA THR A 48 1.99 57.05 12.07
C THR A 48 1.41 55.75 12.60
N CYS A 49 2.10 54.63 12.38
CA CYS A 49 1.63 53.34 12.86
C CYS A 49 1.71 53.28 14.40
N PRO A 50 0.60 53.01 15.11
CA PRO A 50 0.57 53.02 16.58
C PRO A 50 1.37 51.86 17.21
N LYS A 51 1.71 50.82 16.44
CA LYS A 51 2.41 49.63 16.95
C LYS A 51 3.93 49.71 16.79
N CYS A 52 4.43 50.25 15.69
CA CYS A 52 5.87 50.33 15.41
C CYS A 52 6.42 51.76 15.31
N GLY A 53 5.57 52.79 15.31
CA GLY A 53 5.97 54.19 15.24
C GLY A 53 6.45 54.66 13.86
N CYS A 54 6.34 53.84 12.81
CA CYS A 54 6.74 54.23 11.46
C CYS A 54 5.71 55.20 10.84
N PRO A 55 6.15 56.30 10.20
CA PRO A 55 5.28 57.21 9.47
C PRO A 55 4.65 56.50 8.25
N ILE A 56 3.37 56.78 8.02
CA ILE A 56 2.59 56.18 6.93
C ILE A 56 2.41 57.27 5.89
N GLU A 57 3.26 57.27 4.85
CA GLU A 57 3.13 58.17 3.72
C GLU A 57 1.77 57.97 3.02
N ASN A 58 0.85 58.90 3.28
CA ASN A 58 -0.38 59.03 2.52
C ASN A 58 -0.02 59.50 1.10
N ILE A 59 -0.03 58.59 0.14
CA ILE A 59 0.13 58.90 -1.28
C ILE A 59 -1.16 59.61 -1.73
N ILE A 60 -1.21 60.93 -1.53
CA ILE A 60 -2.23 61.78 -2.13
C ILE A 60 -1.96 61.81 -3.63
N GLU A 61 -2.98 61.46 -4.40
CA GLU A 61 -3.04 61.63 -5.85
C GLU A 61 -2.58 63.04 -6.24
N THR A 62 -1.47 63.13 -6.95
CA THR A 62 -1.24 64.27 -7.83
C THR A 62 -0.68 63.73 -9.12
N GLU A 63 -1.53 63.71 -10.13
CA GLU A 63 -1.15 63.53 -11.53
C GLU A 63 0.01 64.48 -11.86
N LYS A 64 1.21 63.93 -12.06
CA LYS A 64 2.27 64.57 -12.85
C LYS A 64 2.93 63.51 -13.72
N ILE A 65 2.45 63.49 -14.97
CA ILE A 65 3.10 63.14 -16.23
C ILE A 65 4.49 62.48 -16.08
N PRO A 66 4.68 61.24 -16.59
CA PRO A 66 5.90 60.47 -16.38
C PRO A 66 7.09 61.05 -17.15
N GLN A 67 8.15 61.43 -16.42
CA GLN A 67 9.49 61.47 -17.02
C GLN A 67 10.00 60.04 -17.16
N GLN A 68 10.23 59.63 -18.40
CA GLN A 68 10.86 58.36 -18.73
C GLN A 68 12.34 58.44 -18.32
N VAL A 69 12.68 57.88 -17.18
CA VAL A 69 14.06 57.50 -16.88
C VAL A 69 14.25 56.14 -17.53
N GLU A 70 15.10 56.09 -18.56
CA GLU A 70 15.54 54.83 -19.17
C GLU A 70 16.28 54.00 -18.12
N VAL A 71 15.54 53.20 -17.36
CA VAL A 71 16.11 52.01 -16.75
C VAL A 71 16.45 51.12 -17.94
N THR A 72 17.72 51.13 -18.32
CA THR A 72 18.30 50.25 -19.33
C THR A 72 17.70 48.86 -19.20
N GLY A 73 16.72 48.57 -20.04
CA GLY A 73 16.17 47.23 -20.13
C GLY A 73 17.34 46.34 -20.49
N VAL A 74 17.70 45.43 -19.58
CA VAL A 74 18.61 44.34 -19.92
C VAL A 74 17.93 43.63 -21.09
N LYS A 75 18.38 43.96 -22.30
CA LYS A 75 17.95 43.29 -23.53
C LYS A 75 18.40 41.85 -23.36
N ILE A 76 17.50 41.00 -22.87
CA ILE A 76 17.70 39.56 -22.91
C ILE A 76 17.81 39.21 -24.37
N THR A 77 19.05 39.04 -24.83
CA THR A 77 19.33 38.68 -26.21
C THR A 77 18.61 37.36 -26.53
N LYS A 78 18.12 37.19 -27.76
CA LYS A 78 17.38 35.98 -28.21
C LYS A 78 18.06 34.65 -27.83
N LYS A 79 19.38 34.64 -27.58
CA LYS A 79 20.13 33.47 -27.13
C LYS A 79 19.79 33.04 -25.69
N SER A 80 19.54 33.96 -24.76
CA SER A 80 19.28 33.61 -23.35
C SER A 80 17.88 33.01 -23.13
N LYS A 81 16.84 33.45 -23.87
CA LYS A 81 15.50 32.82 -23.84
C LYS A 81 15.51 31.39 -24.39
N LYS A 82 16.31 31.10 -25.43
CA LYS A 82 16.46 29.74 -25.98
C LYS A 82 17.14 28.79 -24.98
N ILE A 83 18.17 29.26 -24.26
CA ILE A 83 18.88 28.43 -23.27
C ILE A 83 17.97 28.09 -22.08
N ILE A 84 17.20 29.06 -21.57
CA ILE A 84 16.23 28.84 -20.48
C ILE A 84 15.12 27.85 -20.92
N ALA A 85 14.62 27.99 -22.15
CA ALA A 85 13.62 27.07 -22.69
C ALA A 85 14.15 25.63 -22.83
N ILE A 86 15.39 25.45 -23.30
CA ILE A 86 16.03 24.13 -23.43
C ILE A 86 16.26 23.51 -22.04
N ALA A 87 16.72 24.30 -21.06
CA ALA A 87 16.91 23.83 -19.70
C ALA A 87 15.60 23.39 -19.04
N ALA A 88 14.51 24.15 -19.22
CA ALA A 88 13.19 23.78 -18.72
C ALA A 88 12.67 22.47 -19.34
N ILE A 89 12.85 22.29 -20.65
CA ILE A 89 12.48 21.05 -21.34
C ILE A 89 13.29 19.86 -20.82
N ALA A 90 14.60 20.03 -20.61
CA ALA A 90 15.46 18.97 -20.09
C ALA A 90 15.04 18.50 -18.68
N VAL A 91 14.66 19.44 -17.80
CA VAL A 91 14.15 19.11 -16.44
C VAL A 91 12.83 18.34 -16.51
N ILE A 92 11.91 18.76 -17.40
CA ILE A 92 10.62 18.06 -17.58
C ILE A 92 10.85 16.63 -18.10
N VAL A 93 11.74 16.46 -19.07
CA VAL A 93 12.09 15.13 -19.62
C VAL A 93 12.70 14.24 -18.54
N ALA A 94 13.62 14.76 -17.72
CA ALA A 94 14.21 14.01 -16.61
C ALA A 94 13.15 13.57 -15.58
N ALA A 95 12.19 14.44 -15.25
CA ALA A 95 11.10 14.12 -14.35
C ALA A 95 10.18 13.02 -14.91
N ILE A 96 9.89 13.04 -16.21
CA ILE A 96 9.10 11.99 -16.88
C ILE A 96 9.84 10.65 -16.85
N ILE A 97 11.14 10.63 -17.14
CA ILE A 97 11.96 9.40 -17.09
C ILE A 97 11.97 8.82 -15.67
N ALA A 98 12.14 9.65 -14.65
CA ALA A 98 12.09 9.23 -13.26
C ALA A 98 10.72 8.65 -12.88
N ALA A 99 9.63 9.31 -13.29
CA ALA A 99 8.27 8.84 -13.04
C ALA A 99 7.98 7.49 -13.71
N ILE A 100 8.39 7.32 -14.98
CA ILE A 100 8.30 6.04 -15.69
C ILE A 100 9.10 4.97 -14.93
N GLY A 101 10.36 5.25 -14.58
CA GLY A 101 11.20 4.30 -13.84
C GLY A 101 10.59 3.82 -12.53
N VAL A 102 10.02 4.74 -11.73
CA VAL A 102 9.29 4.38 -10.49
C VAL A 102 8.06 3.53 -10.79
N GLN A 103 7.31 3.85 -11.85
CA GLN A 103 6.12 3.10 -12.23
C GLN A 103 6.45 1.68 -12.70
N THR A 104 7.51 1.50 -13.51
CA THR A 104 7.98 0.17 -13.94
C THR A 104 8.51 -0.63 -12.75
N HIS A 105 9.26 0.00 -11.85
CA HIS A 105 9.76 -0.67 -10.65
C HIS A 105 8.60 -1.18 -9.77
N LYS A 106 7.59 -0.33 -9.50
CA LYS A 106 6.39 -0.73 -8.74
C LYS A 106 5.65 -1.89 -9.42
N LYS A 107 5.45 -1.83 -10.73
CA LYS A 107 4.81 -2.93 -11.49
C LYS A 107 5.61 -4.22 -11.41
N ASN A 108 6.94 -4.15 -11.53
CA ASN A 108 7.81 -5.32 -11.45
C ASN A 108 7.81 -5.95 -10.04
N VAL A 109 7.82 -5.13 -8.98
CA VAL A 109 7.72 -5.62 -7.59
C VAL A 109 6.36 -6.27 -7.35
N ALA A 110 5.26 -5.64 -7.80
CA ALA A 110 3.93 -6.21 -7.68
C ALA A 110 3.79 -7.54 -8.45
N ALA A 111 4.34 -7.63 -9.66
CA ALA A 111 4.34 -8.86 -10.45
C ALA A 111 5.15 -9.98 -9.78
N LYS A 112 6.32 -9.66 -9.19
CA LYS A 112 7.11 -10.62 -8.42
C LYS A 112 6.36 -11.12 -7.18
N ALA A 113 5.78 -10.22 -6.40
CA ALA A 113 4.99 -10.59 -5.23
C ALA A 113 3.78 -11.47 -5.59
N ALA A 114 3.09 -11.18 -6.71
CA ALA A 114 2.00 -12.01 -7.20
C ALA A 114 2.49 -13.41 -7.64
N ALA A 115 3.62 -13.49 -8.33
CA ALA A 115 4.21 -14.76 -8.74
C ALA A 115 4.69 -15.60 -7.54
N GLU A 116 5.28 -14.97 -6.52
CA GLU A 116 5.67 -15.62 -5.27
C GLU A 116 4.45 -16.12 -4.48
N ALA A 117 3.40 -15.32 -4.37
CA ALA A 117 2.15 -15.73 -3.73
C ALA A 117 1.51 -16.92 -4.45
N GLN A 118 1.53 -16.93 -5.80
CA GLN A 118 1.04 -18.06 -6.57
C GLN A 118 1.88 -19.32 -6.31
N LYS A 119 3.22 -19.23 -6.36
CA LYS A 119 4.10 -20.36 -6.04
C LYS A 119 3.86 -20.92 -4.63
N GLN A 120 3.70 -20.06 -3.64
CA GLN A 120 3.38 -20.48 -2.27
C GLN A 120 2.04 -21.21 -2.20
N SER A 121 1.02 -20.74 -2.94
CA SER A 121 -0.28 -21.41 -2.97
C SER A 121 -0.23 -22.79 -3.63
N GLU A 122 0.55 -22.93 -4.71
CA GLU A 122 0.78 -24.21 -5.40
C GLU A 122 1.55 -25.18 -4.50
N GLU A 123 2.64 -24.71 -3.88
CA GLU A 123 3.45 -25.50 -2.94
C GLU A 123 2.63 -25.97 -1.73
N TYR A 124 1.80 -25.08 -1.16
CA TYR A 124 0.88 -25.47 -0.09
C TYR A 124 -0.08 -26.59 -0.54
N GLY A 125 -0.66 -26.48 -1.74
CA GLY A 125 -1.54 -27.50 -2.30
C GLY A 125 -0.83 -28.86 -2.46
N THR A 126 0.39 -28.85 -2.97
CA THR A 126 1.22 -30.06 -3.10
C THR A 126 1.55 -30.66 -1.74
N ASN A 127 2.00 -29.84 -0.79
CA ASN A 127 2.37 -30.29 0.55
C ASN A 127 1.16 -30.86 1.32
N LEU A 128 -0.01 -30.23 1.17
CA LEU A 128 -1.26 -30.73 1.76
C LEU A 128 -1.64 -32.10 1.18
N ASN A 129 -1.57 -32.24 -0.15
CA ASN A 129 -1.87 -33.51 -0.81
C ASN A 129 -0.90 -34.61 -0.37
N MET A 130 0.39 -34.30 -0.33
CA MET A 130 1.43 -35.23 0.12
C MET A 130 1.21 -35.66 1.58
N ALA A 131 0.91 -34.70 2.48
CA ALA A 131 0.60 -35.01 3.87
C ALA A 131 -0.63 -35.93 3.99
N ALA A 132 -1.71 -35.63 3.29
CA ALA A 132 -2.90 -36.47 3.28
C ALA A 132 -2.62 -37.88 2.76
N TYR A 133 -1.84 -38.00 1.67
CA TYR A 133 -1.44 -39.28 1.11
C TYR A 133 -0.57 -40.09 2.08
N SER A 134 0.43 -39.47 2.70
CA SER A 134 1.28 -40.12 3.70
C SER A 134 0.47 -40.61 4.91
N MET A 135 -0.51 -39.83 5.37
CA MET A 135 -1.41 -40.25 6.45
C MET A 135 -2.25 -41.47 6.06
N LEU A 136 -2.81 -41.48 4.85
CA LEU A 136 -3.62 -42.60 4.36
C LEU A 136 -2.78 -43.86 4.14
N SER A 137 -1.59 -43.72 3.55
CA SER A 137 -0.65 -44.83 3.38
C SER A 137 -0.24 -45.42 4.73
N GLY A 138 0.19 -44.57 5.66
CA GLY A 138 0.58 -45.02 7.00
C GLY A 138 -0.57 -45.69 7.76
N ALA A 139 -1.81 -45.23 7.59
CA ALA A 139 -2.98 -45.89 8.17
C ALA A 139 -3.23 -47.28 7.55
N SER A 140 -3.10 -47.40 6.23
CA SER A 140 -3.22 -48.68 5.52
C SER A 140 -2.13 -49.68 5.95
N ASP A 141 -0.89 -49.19 6.10
CA ASP A 141 0.24 -50.01 6.56
C ASP A 141 0.01 -50.46 8.01
N ALA A 142 -0.43 -49.55 8.90
CA ALA A 142 -0.75 -49.88 10.29
C ALA A 142 -1.88 -50.91 10.40
N GLU A 143 -2.93 -50.80 9.58
CA GLU A 143 -4.02 -51.79 9.52
C GLU A 143 -3.51 -53.16 9.06
N THR A 144 -2.67 -53.19 8.02
CA THR A 144 -2.06 -54.41 7.49
C THR A 144 -1.19 -55.09 8.56
N CYS A 145 -0.33 -54.33 9.22
CA CYS A 145 0.54 -54.81 10.29
C CYS A 145 -0.27 -55.31 11.49
N GLY A 146 -1.28 -54.55 11.94
CA GLY A 146 -2.15 -54.92 13.05
C GLY A 146 -2.93 -56.22 12.77
N ASN A 147 -3.42 -56.39 11.53
CA ASN A 147 -4.08 -57.61 11.12
C ASN A 147 -3.15 -58.83 11.11
N LEU A 148 -1.89 -58.67 10.69
CA LEU A 148 -0.90 -59.74 10.73
C LEU A 148 -0.50 -60.10 12.17
N ILE A 149 -0.22 -59.10 13.02
CA ILE A 149 0.06 -59.33 14.46
C ILE A 149 -1.09 -60.13 15.09
N LYS A 150 -2.33 -59.70 14.88
CA LYS A 150 -3.52 -60.38 15.39
C LYS A 150 -3.58 -61.84 14.93
N GLN A 151 -3.30 -62.09 13.64
CA GLN A 151 -3.32 -63.44 13.09
C GLN A 151 -2.20 -64.31 13.67
N VAL A 152 -0.98 -63.80 13.77
CA VAL A 152 0.16 -64.54 14.35
C VAL A 152 -0.13 -64.91 15.80
N TRP A 153 -0.59 -63.95 16.61
CA TRP A 153 -0.99 -64.17 18.00
C TRP A 153 -2.09 -65.24 18.11
N TYR A 154 -3.16 -65.08 17.33
CA TYR A 154 -4.30 -65.99 17.36
C TYR A 154 -3.93 -67.40 16.90
N ASN A 155 -3.21 -67.52 15.78
CA ASN A 155 -2.85 -68.81 15.20
C ASN A 155 -1.83 -69.57 16.05
N ALA A 156 -0.94 -68.87 16.76
CA ALA A 156 -0.05 -69.48 17.74
C ALA A 156 -0.82 -70.09 18.92
N ILE A 157 -1.82 -69.37 19.47
CA ILE A 157 -2.61 -69.85 20.63
C ILE A 157 -3.52 -71.02 20.25
N TYR A 158 -4.21 -70.92 19.11
CA TYR A 158 -5.23 -71.90 18.72
C TYR A 158 -4.69 -72.96 17.76
N GLU A 159 -3.38 -73.02 17.56
CA GLU A 159 -2.70 -73.98 16.70
C GLU A 159 -3.35 -74.09 15.31
N LYS A 160 -3.60 -72.93 14.68
CA LYS A 160 -4.20 -72.85 13.34
C LYS A 160 -3.14 -72.66 12.28
N SER A 161 -3.10 -73.57 11.31
CA SER A 161 -2.11 -73.53 10.24
C SER A 161 -2.58 -72.54 9.19
N ASP A 162 -1.71 -71.62 8.82
CA ASP A 162 -1.98 -70.59 7.82
C ASP A 162 -0.68 -70.22 7.12
N SER A 163 -0.69 -70.23 5.78
CA SER A 163 0.52 -70.05 4.97
C SER A 163 1.23 -68.71 5.17
N LYS A 164 0.53 -67.67 5.65
CA LYS A 164 1.12 -66.35 5.92
C LYS A 164 1.76 -66.29 7.30
N THR A 165 1.22 -67.03 8.27
CA THR A 165 1.68 -66.98 9.67
C THR A 165 2.56 -68.15 10.09
N ASP A 166 2.53 -69.28 9.37
CA ASP A 166 3.25 -70.51 9.72
C ASP A 166 4.77 -70.30 9.81
N LYS A 167 5.34 -69.35 9.05
CA LYS A 167 6.76 -69.00 9.19
C LYS A 167 7.13 -68.44 10.58
N TYR A 168 6.16 -67.88 11.29
CA TYR A 168 6.34 -67.32 12.63
C TYR A 168 5.85 -68.25 13.73
N THR A 169 4.73 -68.95 13.49
CA THR A 169 4.08 -69.83 14.46
C THR A 169 4.65 -71.24 14.44
N LYS A 170 5.23 -71.70 13.31
CA LYS A 170 5.80 -73.06 13.12
C LYS A 170 7.18 -73.07 12.46
N PRO A 171 8.17 -72.30 12.94
CA PRO A 171 9.48 -72.18 12.27
C PRO A 171 10.24 -73.52 12.17
N LYS A 172 9.94 -74.48 13.05
CA LYS A 172 10.53 -75.83 13.07
C LYS A 172 9.57 -76.93 12.57
N GLY A 173 8.46 -76.55 11.92
CA GLY A 173 7.42 -77.46 11.44
C GLY A 173 6.31 -77.79 12.46
N TYR A 174 6.50 -77.45 13.73
CA TYR A 174 5.52 -77.60 14.82
C TYR A 174 5.26 -76.24 15.47
N TYR A 175 4.08 -76.05 16.09
CA TYR A 175 3.73 -74.79 16.73
C TYR A 175 4.70 -74.43 17.86
N VAL A 176 4.97 -73.14 18.00
CA VAL A 176 5.66 -72.60 19.19
C VAL A 176 4.82 -72.85 20.44
N SER A 177 5.48 -73.04 21.59
CA SER A 177 4.81 -73.27 22.87
C SER A 177 4.27 -72.00 23.52
N ASP A 178 4.83 -70.85 23.19
CA ASP A 178 4.38 -69.53 23.66
C ASP A 178 4.10 -68.62 22.46
N PHE A 179 2.96 -67.92 22.48
CA PHE A 179 2.62 -66.94 21.45
C PHE A 179 3.63 -65.78 21.43
N ASN A 180 4.30 -65.48 22.54
CA ASN A 180 5.35 -64.46 22.58
C ASN A 180 6.52 -64.81 21.65
N ASP A 181 6.86 -66.09 21.50
CA ASP A 181 7.90 -66.54 20.57
C ASP A 181 7.47 -66.27 19.12
N ALA A 182 6.20 -66.53 18.78
CA ALA A 182 5.68 -66.24 17.45
C ALA A 182 5.68 -64.74 17.14
N LEU A 183 5.31 -63.89 18.10
CA LEU A 183 5.37 -62.43 17.96
C LEU A 183 6.82 -61.93 17.84
N GLN A 184 7.75 -62.52 18.60
CA GLN A 184 9.17 -62.19 18.49
C GLN A 184 9.72 -62.57 17.10
N ASN A 185 9.34 -63.73 16.56
CA ASN A 185 9.68 -64.13 15.20
C ASN A 185 9.14 -63.14 14.16
N LEU A 186 7.90 -62.66 14.33
CA LEU A 186 7.30 -61.64 13.46
C LEU A 186 8.07 -60.32 13.53
N PHE A 187 8.36 -59.81 14.73
CA PHE A 187 9.05 -58.54 14.90
C PHE A 187 10.54 -58.57 14.52
N SER A 188 11.13 -59.76 14.46
CA SER A 188 12.50 -59.96 13.96
C SER A 188 12.57 -60.14 12.45
N ASP A 189 11.42 -60.23 11.76
CA ASP A 189 11.38 -60.36 10.31
C ASP A 189 11.55 -58.97 9.66
N ASN A 190 12.63 -58.81 8.90
CA ASN A 190 12.94 -57.57 8.18
C ASN A 190 11.81 -57.14 7.23
N SER A 191 11.01 -58.08 6.70
CA SER A 191 9.86 -57.76 5.84
C SER A 191 8.68 -57.16 6.59
N PHE A 192 8.65 -57.28 7.92
CA PHE A 192 7.64 -56.69 8.80
C PHE A 192 8.14 -55.42 9.50
N SER A 193 9.43 -55.37 9.85
CA SER A 193 10.02 -54.27 10.63
C SER A 193 10.53 -53.09 9.80
N SER A 194 10.40 -53.13 8.46
CA SER A 194 10.92 -52.12 7.52
C SER A 194 9.82 -51.30 6.88
#